data_AF-E3UKD5-F1
#
_entry.id   AF-E3UKD5-F1
#
_cell.length_a   1.000
_cell.length_b   1.000
_cell.length_c   1.000
_cell.angle_alpha   90.00
_cell.angle_beta   90.00
_cell.angle_gamma   90.00
#
_symmetry.space_group_name_H-M   'P 1'
#
loop_
_entity.id
_entity.type
_entity.pdbx_description
1 polymer ?
#
loop_
_entity_poly.entity_id
_entity_poly.type
_entity_poly.pdbx_seq_one_letter_code
_entity_poly.pdbx_strand_id
1 'polypeptide(L)'
;MEPDDSTNYQDDYYGDEYYDDMFESTLHYCILPVIAQVTSVFLKLFGLAAIVSILNQLKWKKLTLSLDTTLGILCAFLFYQSSTLFIVILVVLSYAVLVLFSSSGKCGPAMILVNLAFVFICELLVVSPELWHQIRGTIILLLMKTTSVGFDIDAGVLVPPDILLFSGYSLSPVSLVFGPFVTLPDYRRSKDSKFDKKTLISICSSLCLAYLTVLISSCVLPSLIDTSSYTLVQAYVTAMSFRTSHYFVSYTSQVSALIGGFQHSEKFYVVQPSKVEIPKSMASVAVAWNLPMHYWLKTYVYKKTRSY
;
A
#
# COMPACT_ATOMS: atom_id res chain seq x y z
N MET A 1 -48.01 -45.68 -17.40
CA MET A 1 -46.88 -44.87 -17.88
C MET A 1 -46.90 -43.61 -17.05
N GLU A 2 -46.24 -43.67 -15.90
CA GLU A 2 -45.87 -42.53 -15.06
C GLU A 2 -44.36 -42.69 -14.84
N PRO A 3 -43.53 -41.70 -15.18
CA PRO A 3 -42.13 -41.73 -14.81
C PRO A 3 -42.02 -41.42 -13.31
N ASP A 4 -41.17 -42.20 -12.65
CA ASP A 4 -40.84 -42.16 -11.23
C ASP A 4 -40.28 -40.77 -10.86
N ASP A 5 -41.00 -40.01 -10.03
CA ASP A 5 -40.65 -38.65 -9.56
C ASP A 5 -39.69 -38.69 -8.34
N SER A 6 -39.21 -39.88 -7.98
CA SER A 6 -38.42 -40.13 -6.77
C SER A 6 -36.92 -39.83 -6.92
N THR A 7 -36.38 -39.79 -8.13
CA THR A 7 -34.95 -39.52 -8.37
C THR A 7 -34.56 -38.05 -8.22
N ASN A 8 -35.49 -37.11 -8.42
CA ASN A 8 -35.16 -35.68 -8.36
C ASN A 8 -34.99 -35.18 -6.91
N TYR A 9 -35.76 -35.73 -5.96
CA TYR A 9 -35.69 -35.34 -4.54
C TYR A 9 -34.41 -35.80 -3.83
N GLN A 10 -33.81 -36.92 -4.27
CA GLN A 10 -32.62 -37.46 -3.63
C GLN A 10 -31.34 -36.73 -4.07
N ASP A 11 -31.25 -36.32 -5.33
CA ASP A 11 -30.12 -35.53 -5.82
C ASP A 11 -30.10 -34.10 -5.23
N ASP A 12 -31.27 -33.48 -5.04
CA ASP A 12 -31.37 -32.16 -4.40
C ASP A 12 -30.96 -32.22 -2.90
N TYR A 13 -31.33 -33.28 -2.18
CA TYR A 13 -30.99 -33.43 -0.76
C TYR A 13 -29.49 -33.69 -0.52
N TYR A 14 -28.85 -34.51 -1.35
CA TYR A 14 -27.39 -34.72 -1.28
C TYR A 14 -26.59 -33.50 -1.76
N GLY A 15 -27.15 -32.73 -2.70
CA GLY A 15 -26.59 -31.45 -3.12
C GLY A 15 -26.53 -30.45 -1.97
N ASP A 16 -27.67 -30.22 -1.30
CA ASP A 16 -27.78 -29.23 -0.23
C ASP A 16 -26.87 -29.56 0.97
N GLU A 17 -26.77 -30.82 1.40
CA GLU A 17 -25.89 -31.24 2.51
C GLU A 17 -24.40 -31.08 2.17
N TYR A 18 -24.00 -31.35 0.92
CA TYR A 18 -22.63 -31.13 0.43
C TYR A 18 -22.27 -29.63 0.33
N TYR A 19 -23.20 -28.79 -0.13
CA TYR A 19 -22.98 -27.34 -0.21
C TYR A 19 -22.93 -26.67 1.17
N ASP A 20 -23.76 -27.12 2.12
CA ASP A 20 -23.71 -26.62 3.51
C ASP A 20 -22.39 -26.99 4.18
N ASP A 21 -21.92 -28.24 4.04
CA ASP A 21 -20.62 -28.68 4.56
C ASP A 21 -19.45 -27.87 3.96
N MET A 22 -19.50 -27.58 2.65
CA MET A 22 -18.48 -26.77 1.97
C MET A 22 -18.48 -25.32 2.44
N PHE A 23 -19.67 -24.73 2.65
CA PHE A 23 -19.81 -23.36 3.13
C PHE A 23 -19.35 -23.24 4.59
N GLU A 24 -19.77 -24.15 5.46
CA GLU A 24 -19.38 -24.20 6.87
C GLU A 24 -17.86 -24.39 7.01
N SER A 25 -17.28 -25.28 6.21
CA SER A 25 -15.83 -25.48 6.13
C SER A 25 -15.10 -24.20 5.68
N THR A 26 -15.57 -23.54 4.62
CA THR A 26 -14.96 -22.29 4.13
C THR A 26 -15.06 -21.17 5.18
N LEU A 27 -16.20 -21.09 5.88
CA LEU A 27 -16.44 -20.10 6.93
C LEU A 27 -15.48 -20.29 8.10
N HIS A 28 -15.40 -21.51 8.64
CA HIS A 28 -14.61 -21.81 9.83
C HIS A 28 -13.11 -21.87 9.58
N TYR A 29 -12.69 -22.47 8.46
CA TYR A 29 -11.27 -22.70 8.18
C TYR A 29 -10.60 -21.58 7.37
N CYS A 30 -11.36 -20.71 6.69
CA CYS A 30 -10.79 -19.59 5.92
C CYS A 30 -11.29 -18.21 6.34
N ILE A 31 -12.59 -17.96 6.29
CA ILE A 31 -13.14 -16.59 6.43
C ILE A 31 -12.83 -16.02 7.82
N LEU A 32 -13.16 -16.76 8.89
CA LEU A 32 -12.91 -16.33 10.26
C LEU A 32 -11.42 -16.06 10.56
N PRO A 33 -10.48 -16.98 10.27
CA PRO A 33 -9.06 -16.73 10.52
C PRO A 33 -8.51 -15.57 9.68
N VAL A 34 -8.91 -15.44 8.41
CA VAL A 34 -8.49 -14.31 7.55
C VAL A 34 -8.98 -12.98 8.12
N ILE A 35 -10.24 -12.88 8.53
CA ILE A 35 -10.78 -11.67 9.16
C ILE A 35 -10.00 -11.34 10.44
N ALA A 36 -9.75 -12.33 11.31
CA ALA A 36 -9.02 -12.13 12.55
C ALA A 36 -7.59 -11.62 12.29
N GLN A 37 -6.88 -12.22 11.33
CA GLN A 37 -5.53 -11.84 10.96
C GLN A 37 -5.48 -10.42 10.36
N VAL A 38 -6.35 -10.12 9.38
CA VAL A 38 -6.43 -8.80 8.75
C VAL A 38 -6.80 -7.73 9.76
N THR A 39 -7.74 -8.02 10.66
CA THR A 39 -8.13 -7.10 11.74
C THR A 39 -6.95 -6.80 12.66
N SER A 40 -6.15 -7.81 13.04
CA SER A 40 -4.95 -7.62 13.86
C SER A 40 -3.94 -6.68 13.18
N VAL A 41 -3.74 -6.84 11.87
CA VAL A 41 -2.86 -5.97 11.07
C VAL A 41 -3.41 -4.54 11.00
N PHE A 42 -4.70 -4.40 10.73
CA PHE A 42 -5.38 -3.11 10.64
C PHE A 42 -5.36 -2.34 11.96
N LEU A 43 -5.55 -3.02 13.09
CA LEU A 43 -5.46 -2.39 14.41
C LEU A 43 -4.08 -1.78 14.66
N LYS A 44 -3.01 -2.50 14.32
CA LYS A 44 -1.63 -1.99 14.46
C LYS A 44 -1.38 -0.80 13.53
N LEU A 45 -1.74 -0.92 12.25
CA LEU A 45 -1.46 0.10 11.24
C LEU A 45 -2.31 1.36 11.46
N PHE A 46 -3.63 1.20 11.49
CA PHE A 46 -4.56 2.31 11.59
C PHE A 46 -4.62 2.91 12.99
N GLY A 47 -4.34 2.13 14.04
CA GLY A 47 -4.18 2.65 15.40
C GLY A 47 -3.03 3.67 15.49
N LEU A 48 -1.86 3.32 14.95
CA LEU A 48 -0.72 4.23 14.91
C LEU A 48 -0.96 5.45 14.01
N ALA A 49 -1.59 5.24 12.84
CA ALA A 49 -1.96 6.33 11.96
C ALA A 49 -2.95 7.30 12.64
N ALA A 50 -3.95 6.79 13.36
CA ALA A 50 -4.92 7.60 14.09
C ALA A 50 -4.28 8.40 15.22
N ILE A 51 -3.35 7.79 15.98
CA ILE A 51 -2.58 8.49 17.02
C ILE A 51 -1.82 9.67 16.40
N VAL A 52 -1.10 9.45 15.29
CA VAL A 52 -0.42 10.53 14.57
C VAL A 52 -1.39 11.63 14.14
N SER A 53 -2.53 11.27 13.57
CA SER A 53 -3.52 12.24 13.11
C SER A 53 -4.12 13.09 14.23
N ILE A 54 -4.38 12.48 15.40
CA ILE A 54 -4.84 13.20 16.59
C ILE A 54 -3.75 14.16 17.08
N LEU A 55 -2.50 13.70 17.17
CA LEU A 55 -1.37 14.52 17.59
C LEU A 55 -1.14 15.71 16.66
N ASN A 56 -1.37 15.56 15.35
CA ASN A 56 -1.25 16.66 14.40
C ASN A 56 -2.23 17.82 14.69
N GLN A 57 -3.38 17.54 15.34
CA GLN A 57 -4.34 18.58 15.72
C GLN A 57 -3.85 19.49 16.86
N LEU A 58 -2.84 19.06 17.63
CA LEU A 58 -2.27 19.82 18.75
C LEU A 58 -1.40 21.01 18.28
N LYS A 59 -1.17 21.16 16.96
CA LYS A 59 -0.45 22.28 16.32
C LYS A 59 0.99 22.54 16.81
N TRP A 60 1.60 21.62 17.55
CA TRP A 60 3.00 21.72 17.99
C TRP A 60 3.96 21.17 16.93
N LYS A 61 4.24 21.98 15.90
CA LYS A 61 4.93 21.58 14.66
C LYS A 61 6.23 20.77 14.85
N LYS A 62 7.10 21.13 15.80
CA LYS A 62 8.36 20.39 16.03
C LYS A 62 8.11 19.06 16.74
N LEU A 63 7.22 19.04 17.73
CA LEU A 63 6.89 17.83 18.47
C LEU A 63 6.19 16.81 17.57
N THR A 64 5.26 17.26 16.72
CA THR A 64 4.54 16.36 15.80
C THR A 64 5.48 15.66 14.83
N LEU A 65 6.47 16.35 14.27
CA LEU A 65 7.48 15.76 13.38
C LEU A 65 8.38 14.73 14.08
N SER A 66 8.76 15.00 15.33
CA SER A 66 9.52 14.03 16.15
C SER A 66 8.69 12.79 16.48
N LEU A 67 7.41 12.99 16.80
CA LEU A 67 6.47 11.90 17.07
C LEU A 67 6.16 11.08 15.81
N ASP A 68 6.06 11.70 14.63
CA ASP A 68 5.93 10.97 13.35
C ASP A 68 7.11 10.03 13.12
N THR A 69 8.32 10.54 13.36
CA THR A 69 9.55 9.76 13.20
C THR A 69 9.57 8.59 14.18
N THR A 70 9.28 8.85 15.46
CA THR A 70 9.33 7.83 16.52
C THR A 70 8.25 6.77 16.35
N LEU A 71 7.00 7.17 16.09
CA LEU A 71 5.88 6.26 15.83
C LEU A 71 6.07 5.53 14.50
N GLY A 72 6.74 6.14 13.54
CA GLY A 72 7.16 5.53 12.29
C GLY A 72 8.14 4.38 12.48
N ILE A 73 9.19 4.59 13.26
CA ILE A 73 10.16 3.55 13.62
C ILE A 73 9.47 2.44 14.42
N LEU A 74 8.60 2.79 15.37
CA LEU A 74 7.80 1.80 16.10
C LEU A 74 6.92 0.99 15.15
N CYS A 75 6.24 1.63 14.20
CA CYS A 75 5.44 0.95 13.19
C CYS A 75 6.28 -0.03 12.37
N ALA A 76 7.44 0.41 11.87
CA ALA A 76 8.36 -0.45 11.15
C ALA A 76 8.83 -1.63 12.01
N PHE A 77 9.14 -1.42 13.28
CA PHE A 77 9.58 -2.47 14.20
C PHE A 77 8.49 -3.50 14.48
N LEU A 78 7.24 -3.07 14.65
CA LEU A 78 6.10 -3.96 14.87
C LEU A 78 5.81 -4.87 13.67
N PHE A 79 6.13 -4.44 12.44
CA PHE A 79 5.91 -5.20 11.22
C PHE A 79 7.12 -6.01 10.77
N TYR A 80 8.33 -5.45 10.89
CA TYR A 80 9.54 -5.99 10.27
C TYR A 80 10.62 -6.39 11.29
N GLN A 81 10.43 -6.14 12.58
CA GLN A 81 11.35 -6.51 13.66
C GLN A 81 12.79 -6.02 13.39
N SER A 82 13.77 -6.92 13.36
CA SER A 82 15.18 -6.59 13.12
C SER A 82 15.43 -5.95 11.74
N SER A 83 14.58 -6.22 10.74
CA SER A 83 14.72 -5.67 9.40
C SER A 83 14.40 -4.17 9.31
N THR A 84 13.84 -3.56 10.38
CA THR A 84 13.68 -2.10 10.49
C THR A 84 14.99 -1.35 10.38
N LEU A 85 16.12 -1.96 10.75
CA LEU A 85 17.44 -1.36 10.62
C LEU A 85 17.75 -0.93 9.18
N PHE A 86 17.40 -1.74 8.18
CA PHE A 86 17.62 -1.40 6.76
C PHE A 86 16.83 -0.16 6.32
N ILE A 87 15.60 -0.01 6.84
CA ILE A 87 14.76 1.16 6.58
C ILE A 87 15.41 2.43 7.16
N VAL A 88 15.88 2.36 8.42
CA VAL A 88 16.53 3.50 9.08
C VAL A 88 17.84 3.87 8.39
N ILE A 89 18.67 2.88 8.01
CA ILE A 89 19.91 3.09 7.26
C ILE A 89 19.64 3.83 5.96
N LEU A 90 18.65 3.40 5.18
CA LEU A 90 18.30 4.06 3.91
C LEU A 90 17.91 5.53 4.11
N VAL A 91 17.14 5.84 5.16
CA VAL A 91 16.74 7.22 5.48
C VAL A 91 17.95 8.06 5.87
N VAL A 92 18.87 7.53 6.68
CA VAL A 92 20.11 8.22 7.06
C VAL A 92 21.00 8.47 5.85
N LEU A 93 21.20 7.45 5.01
CA LEU A 93 21.96 7.57 3.76
C LEU A 93 21.35 8.62 2.83
N SER A 94 20.03 8.58 2.65
CA SER A 94 19.31 9.55 1.81
C SER A 94 19.45 10.98 2.34
N TYR A 95 19.40 11.18 3.65
CA TYR A 95 19.61 12.49 4.25
C TYR A 95 21.06 12.97 4.10
N ALA A 96 22.05 12.09 4.24
CA ALA A 96 23.45 12.43 4.00
C ALA A 96 23.67 12.92 2.56
N VAL A 97 23.09 12.23 1.57
CA VAL A 97 23.09 12.67 0.16
C VAL A 97 22.44 14.05 0.02
N LEU A 98 21.28 14.25 0.64
CA LEU A 98 20.58 15.53 0.60
C LEU A 98 21.46 16.67 1.11
N VAL A 99 22.12 16.51 2.26
CA VAL A 99 23.00 17.54 2.83
C VAL A 99 24.18 17.82 1.90
N LEU A 100 24.84 16.78 1.40
CA LEU A 100 26.03 16.90 0.55
C LEU A 100 25.75 17.52 -0.82
N PHE A 101 24.59 17.22 -1.42
CA PHE A 101 24.28 17.59 -2.80
C PHE A 101 23.21 18.68 -2.95
N SER A 102 22.61 19.16 -1.85
CA SER A 102 21.52 20.16 -1.88
C SER A 102 21.85 21.44 -2.66
N SER A 103 23.10 21.90 -2.64
CA SER A 103 23.53 23.11 -3.35
C SER A 103 24.08 22.84 -4.75
N SER A 104 24.23 21.57 -5.15
CA SER A 104 24.95 21.19 -6.37
C SER A 104 24.09 21.12 -7.64
N GLY A 105 22.76 21.17 -7.51
CA GLY A 105 21.81 20.92 -8.60
C GLY A 105 21.84 19.47 -9.14
N LYS A 106 22.48 18.55 -8.42
CA LYS A 106 22.61 17.12 -8.76
C LYS A 106 22.08 16.20 -7.65
N CYS A 107 21.24 16.73 -6.76
CA CYS A 107 20.72 16.01 -5.60
C CYS A 107 19.84 14.81 -6.01
N GLY A 108 18.92 14.99 -6.95
CA GLY A 108 18.05 13.95 -7.48
C GLY A 108 18.81 12.77 -8.11
N PRO A 109 19.72 13.02 -9.09
CA PRO A 109 20.57 11.97 -9.65
C PRO A 109 21.43 11.25 -8.61
N ALA A 110 22.03 11.97 -7.65
CA ALA A 110 22.82 11.36 -6.58
C ALA A 110 21.95 10.46 -5.68
N MET A 111 20.73 10.89 -5.36
CA MET A 111 19.76 10.13 -4.58
C MET A 111 19.35 8.83 -5.29
N ILE A 112 19.10 8.88 -6.60
CA ILE A 112 18.83 7.66 -7.40
C ILE A 112 20.01 6.70 -7.30
N LEU A 113 21.24 7.18 -7.53
CA LEU A 113 22.42 6.33 -7.55
C LEU A 113 22.61 5.61 -6.22
N VAL A 114 22.56 6.34 -5.11
CA VAL A 114 22.75 5.77 -3.76
C VAL A 114 21.62 4.81 -3.40
N ASN A 115 20.37 5.17 -3.69
CA ASN A 115 19.25 4.30 -3.36
C ASN A 115 19.22 3.02 -4.21
N LEU A 116 19.55 3.11 -5.51
CA LEU A 116 19.67 1.92 -6.37
C LEU A 116 20.83 1.04 -5.90
N ALA A 117 22.00 1.62 -5.59
CA ALA A 117 23.12 0.87 -5.04
C ALA A 117 22.74 0.14 -3.75
N PHE A 118 22.02 0.81 -2.84
CA PHE A 118 21.51 0.20 -1.62
C PHE A 118 20.59 -1.00 -1.92
N VAL A 119 19.61 -0.83 -2.82
CA VAL A 119 18.70 -1.90 -3.23
C VAL A 119 19.46 -3.10 -3.80
N PHE A 120 20.41 -2.88 -4.71
CA PHE A 120 21.21 -3.96 -5.30
C PHE A 120 22.09 -4.67 -4.27
N ILE A 121 22.71 -3.93 -3.35
CA ILE A 121 23.52 -4.52 -2.28
C ILE A 121 22.65 -5.38 -1.35
N CYS A 122 21.49 -4.88 -0.96
CA CYS A 122 20.57 -5.64 -0.11
C CYS A 122 20.04 -6.90 -0.82
N GLU A 123 19.65 -6.80 -2.09
CA GLU A 123 19.05 -7.90 -2.86
C GLU A 123 20.07 -8.99 -3.24
N LEU A 124 21.32 -8.61 -3.55
CA LEU A 124 22.31 -9.56 -4.07
C LEU A 124 23.33 -10.04 -3.03
N LEU A 125 23.62 -9.26 -1.99
CA LEU A 125 24.79 -9.51 -1.12
C LEU A 125 24.47 -9.69 0.36
N VAL A 126 23.45 -9.00 0.90
CA VAL A 126 23.32 -8.83 2.37
C VAL A 126 22.10 -9.54 2.96
N VAL A 127 20.94 -9.47 2.32
CA VAL A 127 19.67 -9.87 2.94
C VAL A 127 19.17 -11.19 2.38
N SER A 128 18.66 -12.08 3.23
CA SER A 128 18.04 -13.32 2.75
C SER A 128 16.80 -13.01 1.89
N PRO A 129 16.47 -13.83 0.88
CA PRO A 129 15.32 -13.57 0.00
C PRO A 129 14.01 -13.41 0.77
N GLU A 130 13.80 -14.18 1.83
CA GLU A 130 12.58 -14.18 2.65
C GLU A 130 12.42 -12.84 3.39
N LEU A 131 13.49 -12.36 4.01
CA LEU A 131 13.49 -11.07 4.72
C LEU A 131 13.38 -9.91 3.74
N TRP A 132 14.06 -9.99 2.60
CA TRP A 132 14.02 -8.96 1.57
C TRP A 132 12.61 -8.81 1.00
N HIS A 133 11.94 -9.90 0.66
CA HIS A 133 10.57 -9.87 0.12
C HIS A 133 9.57 -9.18 1.07
N GLN A 134 9.75 -9.31 2.39
CA GLN A 134 8.89 -8.65 3.37
C GLN A 134 9.06 -7.12 3.38
N ILE A 135 10.29 -6.61 3.32
CA ILE A 135 10.58 -5.16 3.45
C ILE A 135 10.64 -4.42 2.11
N ARG A 136 10.79 -5.14 0.99
CA ARG A 136 11.04 -4.59 -0.35
C ARG A 136 10.03 -3.51 -0.74
N GLY A 137 8.75 -3.71 -0.45
CA GLY A 137 7.71 -2.72 -0.75
C GLY A 137 7.93 -1.38 -0.05
N THR A 138 8.28 -1.40 1.24
CA THR A 138 8.60 -0.19 2.01
C THR A 138 9.89 0.47 1.54
N ILE A 139 10.92 -0.32 1.19
CA ILE A 139 12.18 0.22 0.66
C ILE A 139 11.97 0.94 -0.68
N ILE A 140 11.21 0.34 -1.61
CA ILE A 140 10.88 0.98 -2.90
C ILE A 140 10.09 2.27 -2.67
N LEU A 141 9.13 2.28 -1.74
CA LEU A 141 8.37 3.49 -1.43
C LEU A 141 9.25 4.62 -0.85
N LEU A 142 10.21 4.28 0.02
CA LEU A 142 11.19 5.23 0.53
C LEU A 142 12.08 5.77 -0.58
N LEU A 143 12.48 4.92 -1.52
CA LEU A 143 13.23 5.34 -2.71
C LEU A 143 12.45 6.37 -3.51
N MET A 144 11.17 6.13 -3.77
CA MET A 144 10.31 7.09 -4.46
C MET A 144 10.22 8.43 -3.73
N LYS A 145 9.99 8.41 -2.40
CA LYS A 145 9.87 9.60 -1.56
C LYS A 145 11.16 10.42 -1.50
N THR A 146 12.30 9.77 -1.32
CA THR A 146 13.60 10.44 -1.15
C THR A 146 14.09 10.99 -2.47
N THR A 147 13.97 10.24 -3.56
CA THR A 147 14.30 10.72 -4.91
C THR A 147 13.42 11.88 -5.35
N SER A 148 12.11 11.86 -5.05
CA SER A 148 11.24 12.99 -5.36
C SER A 148 11.69 14.26 -4.66
N VAL A 149 12.10 14.17 -3.38
CA VAL A 149 12.66 15.32 -2.64
C VAL A 149 13.92 15.84 -3.32
N GLY A 150 14.84 14.96 -3.72
CA GLY A 150 16.07 15.37 -4.41
C GLY A 150 15.81 16.13 -5.71
N PHE A 151 14.88 15.65 -6.54
CA PHE A 151 14.52 16.33 -7.79
C PHE A 151 13.73 17.63 -7.59
N ASP A 152 12.89 17.70 -6.56
CA ASP A 152 12.13 18.92 -6.25
C ASP A 152 13.08 20.03 -5.75
N ILE A 153 14.17 19.67 -5.06
CA ILE A 153 15.25 20.60 -4.69
C ILE A 153 16.01 21.07 -5.93
N ASP A 154 16.45 20.14 -6.80
CA ASP A 154 17.18 20.49 -8.03
C ASP A 154 16.36 21.39 -8.96
N ALA A 155 15.03 21.22 -8.98
CA ALA A 155 14.11 22.05 -9.75
C ALA A 155 13.81 23.42 -9.10
N GLY A 156 14.33 23.70 -7.90
CA GLY A 156 14.05 24.92 -7.15
C GLY A 156 12.61 25.03 -6.61
N VAL A 157 11.84 23.94 -6.67
CA VAL A 157 10.45 23.89 -6.18
C VAL A 157 10.43 23.79 -4.65
N LEU A 158 11.46 23.16 -4.06
CA LEU A 158 11.53 22.86 -2.65
C LEU A 158 12.87 23.34 -2.03
N VAL A 159 12.78 23.98 -0.87
CA VAL A 159 13.95 24.29 -0.03
C VAL A 159 14.39 23.02 0.73
N PRO A 160 15.70 22.73 0.84
CA PRO A 160 16.20 21.58 1.58
C PRO A 160 15.57 21.46 2.99
N PRO A 161 14.89 20.34 3.30
CA PRO A 161 14.24 20.16 4.58
C PRO A 161 15.23 19.85 5.71
N ASP A 162 14.91 20.32 6.92
CA ASP A 162 15.60 19.91 8.14
C ASP A 162 15.47 18.39 8.38
N ILE A 163 16.40 17.82 9.15
CA ILE A 163 16.41 16.38 9.48
C ILE A 163 15.07 15.89 10.03
N LEU A 164 14.44 16.64 10.95
CA LEU A 164 13.17 16.25 11.57
C LEU A 164 12.02 16.18 10.57
N LEU A 165 12.03 17.10 9.60
CA LEU A 165 11.00 17.15 8.58
C LEU A 165 11.20 16.04 7.54
N PHE A 166 12.45 15.79 7.17
CA PHE A 166 12.81 14.70 6.27
C PHE A 166 12.54 13.33 6.89
N SER A 167 12.94 13.10 8.14
CA SER A 167 12.72 11.84 8.86
C SER A 167 11.23 11.60 9.11
N GLY A 168 10.49 12.63 9.53
CA GLY A 168 9.04 12.52 9.76
C GLY A 168 8.27 12.18 8.48
N TYR A 169 8.61 12.81 7.36
CA TYR A 169 8.03 12.49 6.05
C TYR A 169 8.37 11.07 5.56
N SER A 170 9.64 10.69 5.66
CA SER A 170 10.11 9.39 5.19
C SER A 170 9.50 8.26 6.01
N LEU A 171 9.54 8.39 7.34
CA LEU A 171 9.15 7.33 8.28
C LEU A 171 7.69 7.44 8.76
N SER A 172 6.90 8.41 8.31
CA SER A 172 5.52 8.58 8.77
C SER A 172 4.73 7.26 8.73
N PRO A 173 4.15 6.80 9.86
CA PRO A 173 3.48 5.49 9.94
C PRO A 173 2.27 5.40 9.00
N VAL A 174 1.69 6.55 8.64
CA VAL A 174 0.60 6.65 7.67
C VAL A 174 1.00 6.13 6.29
N SER A 175 2.24 6.38 5.88
CA SER A 175 2.68 6.16 4.50
C SER A 175 3.90 5.25 4.39
N LEU A 176 4.36 4.63 5.49
CA LEU A 176 5.56 3.78 5.48
C LEU A 176 5.25 2.32 5.14
N VAL A 177 4.23 1.75 5.79
CA VAL A 177 3.83 0.34 5.66
C VAL A 177 2.50 0.28 4.90
N PHE A 178 2.49 -0.39 3.74
CA PHE A 178 1.37 -0.42 2.80
C PHE A 178 0.82 0.96 2.38
N GLY A 179 1.59 2.02 2.59
CA GLY A 179 1.18 3.40 2.28
C GLY A 179 1.35 3.77 0.80
N PRO A 180 0.64 4.81 0.32
CA PRO A 180 0.81 5.28 -1.03
C PRO A 180 1.98 6.26 -1.11
N PHE A 181 2.52 6.45 -2.31
CA PHE A 181 3.43 7.56 -2.55
C PHE A 181 2.70 8.90 -2.34
N VAL A 182 3.32 9.78 -1.55
CA VAL A 182 2.84 11.14 -1.25
C VAL A 182 4.03 12.08 -1.39
N THR A 183 3.80 13.28 -1.92
CA THR A 183 4.86 14.28 -2.05
C THR A 183 5.13 14.99 -0.72
N LEU A 184 6.32 15.55 -0.52
CA LEU A 184 6.63 16.30 0.70
C LEU A 184 5.71 17.53 0.92
N PRO A 185 5.34 18.31 -0.13
CA PRO A 185 4.34 19.37 0.03
C PRO A 185 2.98 18.86 0.49
N ASP A 186 2.51 17.73 -0.04
CA ASP A 186 1.22 17.15 0.37
C ASP A 186 1.28 16.61 1.80
N TYR A 187 2.41 16.04 2.22
CA TYR A 187 2.66 15.66 3.61
C TYR A 187 2.60 16.85 4.57
N ARG A 188 3.18 18.01 4.20
CA ARG A 188 3.08 19.22 5.02
C ARG A 188 1.63 19.68 5.14
N ARG A 189 0.88 19.64 4.04
CA ARG A 189 -0.53 20.04 4.01
C ARG A 189 -1.42 19.10 4.84
N SER A 190 -1.13 17.81 4.85
CA SER A 190 -1.95 16.83 5.59
C SER A 190 -1.94 17.08 7.10
N LYS A 191 -0.87 17.71 7.63
CA LYS A 191 -0.77 18.10 9.05
C LYS A 191 -1.82 19.11 9.49
N ASP A 192 -2.30 19.95 8.58
CA ASP A 192 -3.33 20.96 8.87
C ASP A 192 -4.74 20.49 8.46
N SER A 193 -4.87 19.27 7.91
CA SER A 193 -6.15 18.74 7.45
C SER A 193 -7.08 18.44 8.62
N LYS A 194 -8.34 18.87 8.49
CA LYS A 194 -9.41 18.48 9.42
C LYS A 194 -10.08 17.19 8.96
N PHE A 195 -10.64 16.47 9.92
CA PHE A 195 -11.44 15.29 9.65
C PHE A 195 -12.86 15.70 9.28
N ASP A 196 -13.32 15.35 8.08
CA ASP A 196 -14.68 15.65 7.59
C ASP A 196 -15.53 14.37 7.50
N LYS A 197 -16.86 14.51 7.53
CA LYS A 197 -17.82 13.41 7.39
C LYS A 197 -17.63 12.65 6.09
N LYS A 198 -17.29 13.35 4.99
CA LYS A 198 -16.98 12.73 3.69
C LYS A 198 -15.78 11.79 3.79
N THR A 199 -14.77 12.17 4.56
CA THR A 199 -13.56 11.36 4.80
C THR A 199 -13.90 10.10 5.59
N LEU A 200 -14.75 10.21 6.62
CA LEU A 200 -15.22 9.06 7.38
C LEU A 200 -15.95 8.05 6.48
N ILE A 201 -16.87 8.53 5.64
CA ILE A 201 -17.59 7.68 4.69
C ILE A 201 -16.61 7.00 3.73
N SER A 202 -15.61 7.73 3.23
CA SER A 202 -14.58 7.18 2.33
C SER A 202 -13.68 6.15 3.02
N ILE A 203 -13.38 6.33 4.32
CA ILE A 203 -12.63 5.36 5.12
C ILE A 203 -13.46 4.08 5.28
N CYS A 204 -14.72 4.20 5.70
CA CYS A 204 -15.60 3.05 5.89
C CYS A 204 -15.83 2.27 4.59
N SER A 205 -16.06 2.97 3.47
CA SER A 205 -16.25 2.32 2.17
C SER A 205 -14.97 1.61 1.69
N SER A 206 -13.81 2.24 1.84
CA SER A 206 -12.52 1.64 1.45
C SER A 206 -12.16 0.45 2.35
N LEU A 207 -12.45 0.52 3.65
CA LEU A 207 -12.29 -0.61 4.58
C LEU A 207 -13.17 -1.80 4.20
N CYS A 208 -14.45 -1.55 3.90
CA CYS A 208 -15.38 -2.59 3.46
C CYS A 208 -14.87 -3.27 2.18
N LEU A 209 -14.42 -2.49 1.20
CA LEU A 209 -13.85 -3.01 -0.04
C LEU A 209 -12.53 -3.78 0.19
N ALA A 210 -11.69 -3.35 1.15
CA ALA A 210 -10.49 -4.07 1.53
C ALA A 210 -10.82 -5.47 2.09
N TYR A 211 -11.77 -5.57 3.02
CA TYR A 211 -12.23 -6.86 3.56
C TYR A 211 -12.86 -7.74 2.47
N LEU A 212 -13.71 -7.17 1.61
CA LEU A 212 -14.33 -7.92 0.52
C LEU A 212 -13.26 -8.50 -0.43
N THR A 213 -12.29 -7.69 -0.83
CA THR A 213 -11.25 -8.10 -1.78
C THR A 213 -10.27 -9.12 -1.21
N VAL A 214 -9.93 -9.05 0.09
CA VAL A 214 -9.09 -10.08 0.73
C VAL A 214 -9.84 -11.41 0.88
N LEU A 215 -11.13 -11.38 1.23
CA LEU A 215 -11.95 -12.59 1.30
C LEU A 215 -12.12 -13.24 -0.08
N ILE A 216 -12.34 -12.44 -1.12
CA ILE A 216 -12.42 -12.95 -2.49
C ILE A 216 -11.10 -13.60 -2.92
N SER A 217 -9.96 -12.92 -2.69
CA SER A 217 -8.65 -13.42 -3.12
C SER A 217 -8.19 -14.68 -2.38
N SER A 218 -8.48 -14.78 -1.08
CA SER A 218 -7.90 -15.79 -0.18
C SER A 218 -8.84 -16.95 0.14
N CYS A 219 -10.16 -16.73 0.10
CA CYS A 219 -11.15 -17.76 0.41
C CYS A 219 -12.00 -18.13 -0.80
N VAL A 220 -12.66 -17.16 -1.42
CA VAL A 220 -13.66 -17.46 -2.48
C VAL A 220 -13.00 -18.03 -3.73
N LEU A 221 -11.97 -17.37 -4.26
CA LEU A 221 -11.33 -17.77 -5.51
C LEU A 221 -10.59 -19.12 -5.38
N PRO A 222 -9.81 -19.40 -4.31
CA PRO A 222 -9.19 -20.72 -4.14
C PRO A 222 -10.19 -21.87 -4.05
N SER A 223 -11.34 -21.70 -3.39
CA SER A 223 -12.39 -22.73 -3.34
C SER A 223 -12.97 -23.07 -4.74
N LEU A 224 -12.87 -22.16 -5.71
CA LEU A 224 -13.27 -22.41 -7.10
C LEU A 224 -12.18 -23.16 -7.92
N ILE A 225 -10.94 -23.21 -7.44
CA ILE A 225 -9.85 -23.91 -8.16
C ILE A 225 -10.05 -25.42 -8.05
N ASP A 226 -10.42 -25.90 -6.86
CA ASP A 226 -10.57 -27.33 -6.55
C ASP A 226 -11.67 -28.00 -7.41
N THR A 227 -12.62 -27.21 -7.91
CA THR A 227 -13.72 -27.69 -8.76
C THR A 227 -13.43 -27.67 -10.26
N SER A 228 -12.25 -27.18 -10.71
CA SER A 228 -11.97 -26.96 -12.14
C SER A 228 -10.81 -27.80 -12.70
N SER A 229 -11.13 -28.78 -13.55
CA SER A 229 -10.14 -29.59 -14.27
C SER A 229 -9.51 -28.88 -15.49
N TYR A 230 -9.95 -27.65 -15.81
CA TYR A 230 -9.55 -26.92 -17.01
C TYR A 230 -8.46 -25.89 -16.72
N THR A 231 -7.32 -26.01 -17.41
CA THR A 231 -6.14 -25.15 -17.24
C THR A 231 -6.42 -23.65 -17.45
N LEU A 232 -7.32 -23.30 -18.36
CA LEU A 232 -7.71 -21.91 -18.61
C LEU A 232 -8.47 -21.27 -17.44
N VAL A 233 -9.33 -22.06 -16.78
CA VAL A 233 -10.09 -21.59 -15.62
C VAL A 233 -9.13 -21.36 -14.46
N GLN A 234 -8.21 -22.30 -14.23
CA GLN A 234 -7.17 -22.15 -13.21
C GLN A 234 -6.33 -20.88 -13.44
N ALA A 235 -5.85 -20.66 -14.67
CA ALA A 235 -5.10 -19.46 -15.02
C ALA A 235 -5.90 -18.16 -14.77
N TYR A 236 -7.20 -18.16 -15.10
CA TYR A 236 -8.08 -17.02 -14.86
C TYR A 236 -8.28 -16.77 -13.36
N VAL A 237 -8.55 -17.81 -12.58
CA VAL A 237 -8.77 -17.71 -11.12
C VAL A 237 -7.51 -17.22 -10.42
N THR A 238 -6.33 -17.76 -10.77
CA THR A 238 -5.05 -17.27 -10.26
C THR A 238 -4.83 -15.79 -10.61
N ALA A 239 -5.11 -15.38 -11.85
CA ALA A 239 -5.00 -13.98 -12.24
C ALA A 239 -5.99 -13.07 -11.50
N MET A 240 -7.21 -13.54 -11.23
CA MET A 240 -8.21 -12.79 -10.46
C MET A 240 -7.80 -12.66 -8.98
N SER A 241 -7.23 -13.71 -8.39
CA SER A 241 -6.74 -13.70 -7.00
C SER A 241 -5.59 -12.70 -6.83
N PHE A 242 -4.67 -12.66 -7.79
CA PHE A 242 -3.61 -11.65 -7.82
C PHE A 242 -4.17 -10.21 -7.89
N ARG A 243 -5.14 -9.96 -8.78
CA ARG A 243 -5.76 -8.63 -8.94
C ARG A 243 -6.52 -8.19 -7.69
N THR A 244 -7.33 -9.07 -7.11
CA THR A 244 -8.11 -8.77 -5.89
C THR A 244 -7.21 -8.57 -4.67
N SER A 245 -6.12 -9.34 -4.55
CA SER A 245 -5.08 -9.10 -3.52
C SER A 245 -4.45 -7.71 -3.65
N HIS A 246 -4.17 -7.27 -4.89
CA HIS A 246 -3.67 -5.91 -5.14
C HIS A 246 -4.68 -4.82 -4.77
N TYR A 247 -5.98 -5.04 -5.04
CA TYR A 247 -7.04 -4.14 -4.60
C TYR A 247 -7.12 -4.03 -3.08
N PHE A 248 -7.00 -5.15 -2.35
CA PHE A 248 -6.92 -5.15 -0.89
C PHE A 248 -5.80 -4.24 -0.36
N VAL A 249 -4.58 -4.39 -0.88
CA VAL A 249 -3.44 -3.56 -0.48
C VAL A 249 -3.69 -2.09 -0.83
N SER A 250 -4.25 -1.81 -2.02
CA SER A 250 -4.54 -0.44 -2.46
C SER A 250 -5.60 0.26 -1.61
N TYR A 251 -6.66 -0.46 -1.22
CA TYR A 251 -7.68 0.08 -0.32
C TYR A 251 -7.15 0.28 1.10
N THR A 252 -6.34 -0.65 1.60
CA THR A 252 -5.63 -0.50 2.88
C THR A 252 -4.75 0.76 2.88
N SER A 253 -4.02 0.96 1.79
CA SER A 253 -3.19 2.14 1.53
C SER A 253 -4.00 3.44 1.53
N GLN A 254 -5.16 3.42 0.86
CA GLN A 254 -6.09 4.54 0.80
C GLN A 254 -6.64 4.87 2.19
N VAL A 255 -7.05 3.88 2.98
CA VAL A 255 -7.53 4.07 4.35
C VAL A 255 -6.46 4.73 5.21
N SER A 256 -5.23 4.22 5.16
CA SER A 256 -4.11 4.80 5.91
C SER A 256 -3.91 6.28 5.55
N ALA A 257 -3.84 6.59 4.25
CA ALA A 257 -3.69 7.97 3.78
C ALA A 257 -4.88 8.88 4.18
N LEU A 258 -6.12 8.39 4.11
CA LEU A 258 -7.28 9.17 4.54
C LEU A 258 -7.26 9.46 6.04
N ILE A 259 -6.86 8.48 6.87
CA ILE A 259 -6.65 8.68 8.31
C ILE A 259 -5.60 9.76 8.55
N GLY A 260 -4.49 9.73 7.82
CA GLY A 260 -3.43 10.73 7.93
C GLY A 260 -3.73 12.12 7.34
N GLY A 261 -4.97 12.38 6.91
CA GLY A 261 -5.38 13.69 6.43
C GLY A 261 -4.95 14.00 4.99
N PHE A 262 -4.56 12.99 4.20
CA PHE A 262 -4.22 13.18 2.79
C PHE A 262 -5.50 13.30 1.95
N GLN A 263 -6.14 14.47 2.00
CA GLN A 263 -7.31 14.81 1.20
C GLN A 263 -6.89 15.71 0.04
N HIS A 264 -6.85 15.17 -1.18
CA HIS A 264 -6.79 15.98 -2.39
C HIS A 264 -8.21 16.37 -2.81
N SER A 265 -8.35 17.54 -3.44
CA SER A 265 -9.55 18.39 -3.57
C SER A 265 -10.94 17.73 -3.63
N GLU A 266 -11.15 16.49 -4.06
CA GLU A 266 -12.48 15.85 -3.98
C GLU A 266 -12.52 14.33 -3.74
N LYS A 267 -11.38 13.62 -3.66
CA LYS A 267 -11.24 12.20 -3.24
C LYS A 267 -9.81 11.72 -3.51
N PHE A 268 -9.17 11.07 -2.53
CA PHE A 268 -7.87 10.43 -2.71
C PHE A 268 -8.07 8.96 -3.10
N TYR A 269 -7.58 8.56 -4.28
CA TYR A 269 -7.69 7.19 -4.79
C TYR A 269 -6.31 6.61 -5.08
N VAL A 270 -6.05 5.39 -4.59
CA VAL A 270 -4.83 4.63 -4.91
C VAL A 270 -5.01 3.78 -6.16
N VAL A 271 -6.20 3.19 -6.34
CA VAL A 271 -6.56 2.33 -7.47
C VAL A 271 -7.96 2.71 -8.00
N GLN A 272 -8.21 2.46 -9.28
CA GLN A 272 -9.53 2.59 -9.91
C GLN A 272 -9.97 1.27 -10.56
N PRO A 273 -10.56 0.33 -9.79
CA PRO A 273 -10.86 -1.02 -10.31
C PRO A 273 -11.80 -1.01 -11.52
N SER A 274 -12.76 -0.08 -11.58
CA SER A 274 -13.67 0.04 -12.72
C SER A 274 -12.95 0.26 -14.06
N LYS A 275 -11.81 0.97 -14.06
CA LYS A 275 -10.99 1.20 -15.25
C LYS A 275 -9.97 0.09 -15.52
N VAL A 276 -9.71 -0.76 -14.54
CA VAL A 276 -8.84 -1.93 -14.68
C VAL A 276 -9.64 -3.10 -15.24
N GLU A 277 -10.84 -3.35 -14.71
CA GLU A 277 -11.70 -4.47 -15.11
C GLU A 277 -12.41 -4.23 -16.45
N ILE A 278 -12.78 -2.98 -16.75
CA ILE A 278 -13.41 -2.61 -18.02
C ILE A 278 -12.55 -1.54 -18.69
N PRO A 279 -11.37 -1.93 -19.23
CA PRO A 279 -10.43 -0.97 -19.77
C PRO A 279 -10.80 -0.49 -21.17
N LYS A 280 -10.70 0.82 -21.39
CA LYS A 280 -10.75 1.41 -22.73
C LYS A 280 -9.45 1.23 -23.50
N SER A 281 -8.32 1.05 -22.80
CA SER A 281 -6.99 0.82 -23.37
C SER A 281 -6.03 0.27 -22.32
N MET A 282 -4.94 -0.37 -22.74
CA MET A 282 -3.88 -0.85 -21.83
C MET A 282 -3.18 0.29 -21.08
N ALA A 283 -3.04 1.47 -21.71
CA ALA A 283 -2.53 2.65 -21.03
C ALA A 283 -3.43 3.08 -19.86
N SER A 284 -4.75 2.98 -20.02
CA SER A 284 -5.71 3.26 -18.93
C SER A 284 -5.53 2.28 -17.76
N VAL A 285 -5.29 0.99 -18.05
CA VAL A 285 -5.02 -0.02 -17.02
C VAL A 285 -3.76 0.33 -16.24
N ALA A 286 -2.66 0.62 -16.93
CA ALA A 286 -1.38 0.94 -16.31
C ALA A 286 -1.45 2.17 -15.38
N VAL A 287 -2.27 3.16 -15.73
CA VAL A 287 -2.53 4.34 -14.88
C VAL A 287 -3.42 3.98 -13.69
N ALA A 288 -4.53 3.28 -13.95
CA ALA A 288 -5.58 3.00 -12.98
C ALA A 288 -5.17 1.93 -11.95
N TRP A 289 -4.17 1.12 -12.26
CA TRP A 289 -3.65 0.07 -11.40
C TRP A 289 -3.04 0.62 -10.11
N ASN A 290 -2.20 1.66 -10.20
CA ASN A 290 -1.61 2.33 -9.04
C ASN A 290 -1.35 3.80 -9.38
N LEU A 291 -2.28 4.68 -9.01
CA LEU A 291 -2.23 6.11 -9.37
C LEU A 291 -1.01 6.82 -8.76
N PRO A 292 -0.68 6.66 -7.46
CA PRO A 292 0.50 7.29 -6.86
C PRO A 292 1.81 6.87 -7.53
N MET A 293 1.98 5.58 -7.82
CA MET A 293 3.15 5.07 -8.52
C MET A 293 3.23 5.61 -9.95
N HIS A 294 2.11 5.59 -10.69
CA HIS A 294 2.05 6.14 -12.04
C HIS A 294 2.40 7.64 -12.05
N TYR A 295 1.87 8.40 -11.11
CA TYR A 295 2.19 9.83 -10.96
C TYR A 295 3.68 10.06 -10.72
N TRP A 296 4.29 9.27 -9.84
CA TRP A 296 5.73 9.36 -9.56
C TRP A 296 6.56 9.02 -10.81
N LEU A 297 6.30 7.87 -11.45
CA LEU A 297 6.99 7.44 -12.67
C LEU A 297 6.90 8.49 -13.78
N LYS A 298 5.70 9.04 -13.99
CA LYS A 298 5.48 10.07 -15.01
C LYS A 298 6.26 11.36 -14.71
N THR A 299 6.29 11.77 -13.44
CA THR A 299 6.84 13.07 -13.03
C THR A 299 8.35 13.04 -12.86
N TYR A 300 8.88 12.04 -12.17
CA TYR A 300 10.28 11.97 -11.75
C TYR A 300 11.14 11.08 -12.65
N VAL A 301 10.56 10.14 -13.39
CA VAL A 301 11.30 9.30 -14.33
C VAL A 301 11.08 9.79 -15.76
N TYR A 302 9.88 9.61 -16.31
CA TYR A 302 9.62 9.82 -17.75
C TYR A 302 9.86 11.26 -18.23
N LYS A 303 9.33 12.27 -17.52
CA LYS A 303 9.56 13.69 -17.91
C LYS A 303 11.02 14.10 -17.80
N LYS A 304 11.77 13.52 -16.87
CA LYS A 304 13.19 13.81 -16.65
C LYS A 304 14.06 13.15 -17.71
N THR A 305 13.77 11.91 -18.10
CA THR A 305 14.48 11.22 -19.18
C THR A 305 14.18 11.80 -20.56
N ARG A 306 12.99 12.37 -20.77
CA ARG A 306 12.58 12.97 -22.05
C ARG A 306 13.04 14.42 -22.25
N SER A 307 13.55 15.11 -21.23
CA SER A 307 14.02 16.51 -21.38
C SER A 307 15.37 16.64 -22.11
N TYR A 308 15.67 15.72 -23.02
CA TYR A 308 16.80 15.75 -23.96
C TYR A 308 16.27 15.63 -25.38
#